data_AF-A0A358E2B6-F1
#
_entry.id   AF-A0A358E2B6-F1
#
_cell.length_a   1.000
_cell.length_b   1.000
_cell.length_c   1.000
_cell.angle_alpha   90.00
_cell.angle_beta   90.00
_cell.angle_gamma   90.00
#
_symmetry.space_group_name_H-M   'P 1'
#
loop_
_entity.id
_entity.type
_entity.pdbx_description
1 polymer ?
#
loop_
_entity_poly.entity_id
_entity_poly.type
_entity_poly.pdbx_seq_one_letter_code
_entity_poly.pdbx_strand_id
1 'polypeptide(L)' 'MQTPKPIKRALLSVSDKTGILDFATALHNAGVELLSTGGTAKLLANAGLPVIEVSEHTGHPEIMAGRVKTLHPKIHG' A
#
# COMPACT_ATOMS: atom_id res chain seq x y z
N MET A 1 23.39 20.28 -3.75
CA MET A 1 22.05 19.81 -4.19
C MET A 1 21.86 18.40 -3.64
N GLN A 2 20.81 18.13 -2.87
CA GLN A 2 20.58 16.78 -2.35
C GLN A 2 20.02 15.90 -3.47
N THR A 3 20.69 14.80 -3.79
CA THR A 3 20.14 13.80 -4.71
C THR A 3 18.92 13.16 -4.06
N PRO A 4 17.75 13.12 -4.71
CA PRO A 4 16.57 12.51 -4.13
C PRO A 4 16.84 11.02 -3.89
N LYS A 5 16.50 10.54 -2.68
CA LYS A 5 16.61 9.12 -2.36
C LYS A 5 15.60 8.33 -3.20
N PRO A 6 15.98 7.18 -3.78
CA PRO A 6 15.05 6.35 -4.53
C PRO A 6 13.93 5.84 -3.62
N ILE A 7 12.70 5.84 -4.16
CA ILE A 7 11.54 5.28 -3.47
C ILE A 7 11.67 3.75 -3.47
N LYS A 8 11.61 3.14 -2.29
CA LYS A 8 11.72 1.67 -2.15
C LYS A 8 10.37 0.99 -1.91
N ARG A 9 9.43 1.72 -1.31
CA ARG A 9 8.14 1.18 -0.86
C ARG A 9 7.06 2.28 -0.91
N ALA A 10 5.83 1.91 -1.26
CA ALA A 10 4.68 2.82 -1.32
C ALA A 10 3.48 2.24 -0.57
N LEU A 11 2.85 3.05 0.30
CA LEU A 11 1.58 2.72 0.96
C LEU A 11 0.42 3.37 0.19
N LEU A 12 -0.46 2.55 -0.38
CA LEU A 12 -1.61 2.99 -1.17
C LEU A 12 -2.91 2.74 -0.40
N SER A 13 -3.66 3.80 -0.06
CA SER A 13 -4.96 3.71 0.61
C SER A 13 -5.86 4.84 0.12
N VAL A 14 -6.62 4.58 -0.92
CA VAL A 14 -7.45 5.58 -1.60
C VAL A 14 -8.92 5.17 -1.63
N SER A 15 -9.81 6.14 -1.42
CA SER A 15 -11.26 5.92 -1.53
C SER A 15 -11.68 5.85 -3.00
N ASP A 16 -11.29 6.87 -3.78
CA ASP A 16 -11.42 6.88 -5.24
C ASP A 16 -10.29 6.05 -5.85
N LYS A 17 -10.67 5.14 -6.74
CA LYS A 17 -9.78 4.16 -7.37
C LYS A 17 -9.41 4.54 -8.80
N THR A 18 -9.83 5.71 -9.26
CA THR A 18 -9.50 6.23 -10.59
C THR A 18 -7.98 6.28 -10.75
N GLY A 19 -7.45 5.60 -11.78
CA GLY A 19 -6.02 5.58 -12.13
C GLY A 19 -5.10 4.81 -11.18
N ILE A 20 -5.60 4.18 -10.11
CA ILE A 20 -4.72 3.54 -9.11
C ILE A 20 -3.97 2.33 -9.65
N LEU A 21 -4.55 1.60 -10.62
CA LEU A 21 -3.91 0.43 -11.23
C LEU A 21 -2.70 0.82 -12.07
N ASP A 22 -2.85 1.82 -12.93
CA ASP A 22 -1.74 2.31 -13.78
C ASP A 22 -0.61 2.85 -12.90
N PHE A 23 -0.97 3.60 -11.85
CA PHE A 23 0.01 4.14 -10.91
C PHE A 23 0.74 3.03 -10.14
N ALA A 24 0.02 2.06 -9.58
CA ALA A 24 0.62 0.95 -8.85
C ALA A 24 1.50 0.06 -9.75
N THR A 25 1.08 -0.15 -11.00
CA THR A 25 1.86 -0.90 -12.00
C THR A 25 3.16 -0.19 -12.32
N ALA A 26 3.13 1.13 -12.51
CA ALA A 26 4.34 1.92 -12.74
C ALA A 26 5.32 1.84 -11.56
N LEU A 27 4.81 1.91 -10.33
CA LEU A 27 5.62 1.73 -9.12
C LEU A 27 6.24 0.33 -9.05
N HIS A 28 5.44 -0.71 -9.30
CA HIS A 28 5.93 -2.08 -9.31
C HIS A 28 7.04 -2.30 -10.35
N ASN A 29 6.83 -1.81 -11.59
CA ASN A 29 7.83 -1.89 -12.66
C ASN A 29 9.11 -1.12 -12.33
N ALA A 30 9.03 -0.09 -11.49
CA ALA A 30 10.20 0.63 -10.98
C ALA A 30 10.88 -0.08 -9.79
N GLY A 31 10.42 -1.27 -9.39
CA GLY A 31 10.97 -2.05 -8.27
C GLY A 31 10.49 -1.58 -6.90
N VAL A 32 9.39 -0.81 -6.84
CA VAL A 32 8.80 -0.34 -5.58
C VAL A 32 7.89 -1.41 -4.99
N GLU A 33 8.09 -1.72 -3.72
CA GLU A 33 7.21 -2.63 -2.97
C GLU A 33 5.88 -1.95 -2.60
N LEU A 34 4.76 -2.62 -2.87
CA LEU A 34 3.43 -2.08 -2.66
C LEU A 34 2.85 -2.57 -1.34
N LEU A 35 2.47 -1.65 -0.46
CA LEU A 35 1.64 -1.92 0.71
C LEU A 35 0.26 -1.31 0.50
N SER A 36 -0.78 -2.01 0.91
CA SER A 36 -2.14 -1.48 0.84
C SER A 36 -3.05 -2.09 1.88
N THR A 37 -4.28 -1.60 1.97
CA THR A 37 -5.26 -2.10 2.94
C THR A 37 -6.68 -2.04 2.39
N GLY A 38 -7.53 -2.96 2.86
CA GLY A 38 -8.96 -2.98 2.54
C GLY A 38 -9.25 -3.03 1.04
N GLY A 39 -10.16 -2.17 0.58
CA GLY A 39 -10.62 -2.17 -0.82
C GLY A 39 -9.53 -1.85 -1.85
N THR A 40 -8.51 -1.06 -1.50
CA THR A 40 -7.39 -0.78 -2.41
C THR A 40 -6.52 -2.03 -2.57
N ALA A 41 -6.17 -2.72 -1.48
CA ALA A 41 -5.39 -3.96 -1.54
C ALA A 41 -6.06 -5.03 -2.39
N LYS A 42 -7.37 -5.23 -2.19
CA LYS A 42 -8.17 -6.18 -2.99
C LYS A 42 -8.15 -5.85 -4.48
N LEU A 43 -8.29 -4.57 -4.84
CA LEU A 43 -8.25 -4.14 -6.24
C LEU A 43 -6.90 -4.47 -6.89
N LEU A 44 -5.79 -4.13 -6.21
CA LEU A 44 -4.44 -4.36 -6.73
C LEU A 44 -4.14 -5.86 -6.87
N ALA A 45 -4.48 -6.66 -5.85
CA ALA A 45 -4.30 -8.12 -5.88
C ALA A 45 -5.13 -8.79 -6.98
N ASN A 46 -6.39 -8.36 -7.18
CA ASN A 46 -7.24 -8.88 -8.26
C ASN A 46 -6.71 -8.55 -9.66
N ALA A 47 -5.94 -7.47 -9.79
CA ALA A 47 -5.24 -7.13 -11.03
C ALA A 47 -3.89 -7.86 -11.20
N GLY A 48 -3.55 -8.78 -10.28
CA GLY A 48 -2.32 -9.56 -10.32
C GLY A 48 -1.07 -8.84 -9.82
N LEU A 49 -1.22 -7.65 -9.22
CA LEU A 49 -0.09 -6.92 -8.66
C LEU A 49 0.32 -7.52 -7.31
N PRO A 50 1.64 -7.74 -7.06
CA PRO A 50 2.12 -8.16 -5.75
C PRO A 50 1.96 -6.99 -4.77
N VAL A 51 1.05 -7.17 -3.81
CA VAL A 51 0.74 -6.18 -2.78
C VAL A 51 0.73 -6.86 -1.41
N ILE A 52 1.39 -6.24 -0.45
CA ILE A 52 1.40 -6.69 0.95
C ILE A 52 0.27 -6.01 1.68
N GLU A 53 -0.57 -6.78 2.36
CA GLU A 53 -1.63 -6.20 3.19
C GLU A 53 -1.02 -5.56 4.46
N VAL A 54 -1.49 -4.38 4.84
CA VAL A 54 -1.01 -3.72 6.06
C VAL A 54 -1.23 -4.57 7.32
N SER A 55 -2.30 -5.36 7.38
CA SER A 55 -2.56 -6.31 8.48
C SER A 55 -1.46 -7.38 8.56
N GLU A 56 -1.04 -7.94 7.43
CA GLU A 56 0.07 -8.89 7.33
C GLU A 56 1.39 -8.23 7.75
N HIS A 57 1.67 -7.03 7.25
CA HIS A 57 2.89 -6.29 7.58
C HIS A 57 2.98 -5.93 9.07
N THR A 58 1.85 -5.51 9.66
CA THR A 58 1.79 -5.09 11.07
C THR A 58 1.70 -6.29 12.02
N GLY A 59 1.06 -7.38 11.59
CA GLY A 59 0.65 -8.50 12.43
C GLY A 59 -0.60 -8.21 13.26
N HIS A 60 -1.30 -7.09 12.99
CA HIS A 60 -2.53 -6.71 13.68
C HIS A 60 -3.73 -6.89 12.74
N PRO A 61 -4.79 -7.60 13.19
CA PRO A 61 -6.01 -7.74 12.40
C PRO A 61 -6.70 -6.38 12.25
N GLU A 62 -7.49 -6.24 11.19
CA GLU A 62 -8.35 -5.07 11.01
C GLU A 62 -9.43 -5.05 12.10
N ILE A 63 -9.47 -3.96 12.88
CA ILE A 63 -10.45 -3.75 13.96
C ILE A 63 -11.24 -2.46 13.74
N MET A 64 -12.43 -2.36 14.37
CA MET A 64 -13.31 -1.17 14.30
C MET A 64 -13.72 -0.78 12.88
N ALA A 65 -14.11 -1.77 12.06
CA ALA A 65 -14.49 -1.56 10.65
C ALA A 65 -13.44 -0.76 9.84
N GLY A 66 -12.16 -1.02 10.09
CA GLY A 66 -11.05 -0.38 9.38
C GLY A 66 -10.63 0.99 9.89
N ARG A 67 -11.20 1.48 11.01
CA ARG A 67 -10.86 2.80 11.57
C ARG A 67 -9.44 2.88 12.15
N VAL A 68 -8.82 1.75 12.51
CA VAL A 68 -7.50 1.71 13.18
C VAL A 68 -6.44 0.98 12.34
N LYS A 69 -6.72 0.75 11.05
CA LYS A 69 -5.89 -0.14 10.20
C LYS A 69 -4.46 0.36 9.91
N THR A 70 -4.20 1.67 10.01
CA THR A 70 -2.86 2.26 9.75
C THR A 70 -2.19 2.83 10.99
N LEU A 71 -2.90 2.92 12.13
CA LEU A 71 -2.37 3.52 13.36
C LEU A 71 -1.46 2.53 14.11
N HIS A 72 -0.33 2.20 13.50
CA HIS A 72 0.64 1.24 14.03
C HIS A 72 2.08 1.78 13.90
N PRO A 73 2.97 1.54 14.88
CA PRO A 73 4.36 2.02 14.83
C PRO A 73 5.11 1.59 13.57
N LYS A 74 4.91 0.35 13.08
CA LYS A 74 5.50 -0.12 11.81
C LYS A 74 5.06 0.68 10.55
N ILE A 75 4.00 1.48 10.65
CA ILE A 75 3.50 2.32 9.55
C ILE A 75 3.96 3.78 9.70
N HIS A 76 4.07 4.28 10.93
CA HIS A 76 4.38 5.69 11.22
C HIS A 76 5.79 5.95 11.75
N GLY A 77 6.54 4.90 12.12
CA GLY A 77 7.89 4.98 12.70
C GLY A 77 9.02 4.83 11.69
#